data_AF-A0A9D4DMF3-F1
#
_entry.id   AF-A0A9D4DMF3-F1
#
_cell.length_a   1.000
_cell.length_b   1.000
_cell.length_c   1.000
_cell.angle_alpha   90.00
_cell.angle_beta   90.00
_cell.angle_gamma   90.00
#
_symmetry.space_group_name_H-M   'P 1'
#
loop_
_entity.id
_entity.type
_entity.pdbx_description
1 polymer ?
#
loop_
_entity_poly.entity_id
_entity_poly.type
_entity_poly.pdbx_seq_one_letter_code
_entity_poly.pdbx_strand_id
1 'polypeptide(L)'
;MMTHFQVFVSVNEVIPVDHCVLYHANPLSQISIFPVYRTQSENPRYTTDSGCELLGSFTIANTSNIPFHDQEIVVTFMFGLTELLVKAKHMHTLKEEVLTLDCLK
;
A
#
# COMPACT_ATOMS: atom_id res chain seq x y z
N MET A 1 9.02 -2.41 -15.88
CA MET A 1 9.25 -1.16 -15.12
C MET A 1 9.67 -1.61 -13.73
N MET A 2 10.90 -1.28 -13.29
CA MET A 2 11.39 -1.65 -11.96
C MET A 2 10.81 -0.66 -10.95
N THR A 3 10.13 -1.18 -9.92
CA THR A 3 9.53 -0.36 -8.87
C THR A 3 10.38 -0.52 -7.61
N HIS A 4 10.69 0.60 -6.95
CA HIS A 4 11.41 0.57 -5.69
C HIS A 4 10.58 -0.12 -4.61
N PHE A 5 11.24 -0.94 -3.81
CA PHE A 5 10.63 -1.52 -2.62
C PHE A 5 10.66 -0.47 -1.50
N GLN A 6 9.49 -0.16 -0.94
CA GLN A 6 9.38 0.72 0.22
C GLN A 6 8.94 -0.10 1.43
N VAL A 7 9.73 -0.04 2.50
CA VAL A 7 9.45 -0.76 3.74
C VAL A 7 8.49 0.07 4.58
N PHE A 8 7.38 -0.55 5.00
CA PHE A 8 6.38 0.06 5.89
C PHE A 8 6.38 -0.57 7.28
N VAL A 9 6.68 -1.87 7.37
CA VAL A 9 6.87 -2.61 8.63
C VAL A 9 7.93 -3.69 8.41
N SER A 10 8.69 -4.02 9.45
CA SER A 10 9.66 -5.11 9.44
C SER A 10 9.17 -6.32 10.22
N VAL A 11 9.60 -7.53 9.82
CA VAL A 11 9.34 -8.74 10.62
C VAL A 11 9.99 -8.58 12.00
N ASN A 12 9.26 -8.93 13.07
CA ASN A 12 9.63 -8.75 14.48
C ASN A 12 9.62 -7.29 14.99
N GLU A 13 9.14 -6.33 14.20
CA GLU A 13 8.90 -4.98 14.69
C GLU A 13 7.74 -4.99 15.71
N VAL A 14 7.97 -4.41 16.89
CA VAL A 14 6.93 -4.28 17.93
C VAL A 14 6.20 -2.97 17.70
N ILE A 15 4.99 -3.08 17.13
CA ILE A 15 4.12 -1.95 16.86
C ILE A 15 2.90 -1.95 17.80
N PRO A 16 2.36 -0.78 18.17
CA PRO A 16 1.10 -0.69 18.91
C PRO A 16 -0.06 -1.37 18.16
N VAL A 17 -1.06 -1.83 18.92
CA VAL A 17 -2.36 -2.20 18.33
C VAL A 17 -2.93 -0.98 17.60
N ASP A 18 -3.51 -1.20 16.43
CA ASP A 18 -4.02 -0.16 15.52
C ASP A 18 -2.95 0.79 14.96
N HIS A 19 -1.67 0.37 14.95
CA HIS A 19 -0.61 1.12 14.28
C HIS A 19 -0.96 1.35 12.80
N CYS A 20 -0.88 2.62 12.40
CA CYS A 20 -1.21 3.08 11.07
C CYS A 20 0.03 3.65 10.39
N VAL A 21 0.40 3.12 9.23
CA VAL A 21 1.44 3.70 8.38
C VAL A 21 0.79 4.39 7.19
N LEU A 22 1.13 5.66 6.96
CA LEU A 22 0.59 6.47 5.88
C LEU A 22 1.55 6.54 4.70
N TYR A 23 1.02 6.34 3.50
CA TYR A 23 1.70 6.58 2.24
C TYR A 23 0.87 7.51 1.37
N HIS A 24 1.49 8.61 0.94
CA HIS A 24 0.88 9.61 0.09
C HIS A 24 1.29 9.35 -1.35
N ALA A 25 0.30 9.21 -2.23
CA ALA A 25 0.52 8.99 -3.65
C ALA A 25 -0.24 10.02 -4.48
N ASN A 26 0.44 10.55 -5.48
CA ASN A 26 -0.17 11.40 -6.49
C ASN A 26 -0.51 10.52 -7.71
N PRO A 27 -1.77 10.46 -8.14
CA PRO A 27 -2.14 9.65 -9.28
C PRO A 27 -1.52 10.21 -10.56
N LEU A 28 -1.20 9.32 -11.50
CA LEU A 28 -0.68 9.67 -12.83
C LEU A 28 -1.63 9.25 -13.96
N SER A 29 -2.73 8.58 -13.62
CA SER A 29 -3.70 8.02 -14.56
C SER A 29 -5.09 7.94 -13.91
N GLN A 30 -6.09 7.50 -14.68
CA GLN A 30 -7.46 7.30 -14.18
C GLN A 30 -7.59 6.18 -13.14
N ILE A 31 -6.61 5.27 -13.05
CA ILE A 31 -6.65 4.14 -12.12
C ILE A 31 -5.27 4.01 -11.46
N SER A 32 -5.21 4.16 -10.16
CA SER A 32 -4.00 3.86 -9.38
C SER A 32 -4.05 2.41 -8.91
N ILE A 33 -2.94 1.68 -9.10
CA ILE A 33 -2.78 0.30 -8.67
C ILE A 33 -1.71 0.27 -7.58
N PHE A 34 -2.04 -0.32 -6.44
CA PHE A 34 -1.15 -0.42 -5.29
C PHE A 34 -0.91 -1.89 -4.97
N PRO A 35 0.19 -2.47 -5.47
CA PRO A 35 0.62 -3.80 -5.07
C PRO A 35 1.25 -3.77 -3.67
N VAL A 36 0.94 -4.77 -2.85
CA VAL A 36 1.50 -4.98 -1.53
C VAL A 36 2.40 -6.21 -1.59
N TYR A 37 3.65 -6.06 -1.16
CA TYR A 37 4.66 -7.11 -1.19
C TYR A 37 5.13 -7.48 0.20
N ARG A 38 5.62 -8.70 0.36
CA ARG A 38 6.45 -9.13 1.49
C ARG A 38 7.80 -9.64 1.02
N THR A 39 8.78 -9.66 1.91
CA THR A 39 10.07 -10.27 1.63
C THR A 39 10.77 -10.68 2.92
N GLN A 40 11.63 -11.70 2.82
CA GLN A 40 12.58 -12.10 3.87
C GLN A 40 13.98 -11.52 3.64
N SER A 41 14.18 -10.75 2.57
CA SER A 41 15.44 -10.04 2.32
C SER A 41 15.61 -8.94 3.38
N GLU A 42 16.78 -8.86 4.00
CA GLU A 42 17.08 -7.81 5.00
C GLU A 42 17.12 -6.42 4.38
N ASN A 43 17.44 -6.30 3.09
CA ASN A 43 17.63 -5.03 2.39
C ASN A 43 17.04 -5.07 0.97
N PRO A 44 15.71 -5.17 0.81
CA PRO A 44 15.08 -5.16 -0.51
C PRO A 44 15.23 -3.79 -1.16
N ARG A 45 15.59 -3.75 -2.44
CA ARG A 45 15.73 -2.49 -3.21
C ARG A 45 14.62 -2.35 -4.25
N TYR A 46 14.25 -3.46 -4.88
CA TYR A 46 13.24 -3.51 -5.92
C TYR A 46 12.22 -4.60 -5.64
N THR A 47 10.98 -4.39 -6.09
CA THR A 47 9.90 -5.40 -5.98
C THR A 47 10.16 -6.65 -6.81
N THR A 48 11.15 -6.61 -7.70
CA THR A 48 11.62 -7.74 -8.52
C THR A 48 12.80 -8.48 -7.91
N ASP A 49 13.33 -8.02 -6.76
CA ASP A 49 14.43 -8.70 -6.09
C ASP A 49 14.01 -10.09 -5.62
N SER A 50 14.97 -11.03 -5.58
CA SER A 50 14.70 -12.40 -5.15
C SER A 50 14.10 -12.41 -3.73
N GLY A 51 13.05 -13.21 -3.54
CA GLY A 51 12.35 -13.30 -2.26
C GLY A 51 11.34 -12.17 -2.01
N CYS A 52 11.08 -11.27 -2.96
CA CYS A 52 9.90 -10.41 -2.93
C CYS A 52 8.68 -11.16 -3.48
N GLU A 53 7.63 -11.25 -2.67
CA GLU A 53 6.38 -11.93 -3.00
C GLU A 53 5.22 -10.95 -2.96
N LEU A 54 4.36 -10.98 -3.99
CA LEU A 54 3.14 -10.18 -4.03
C LEU A 54 2.09 -10.81 -3.12
N LEU A 55 1.68 -10.09 -2.07
CA LEU A 55 0.60 -10.51 -1.18
C LEU A 55 -0.78 -10.21 -1.77
N GLY A 56 -0.88 -9.11 -2.50
CA GLY A 56 -2.11 -8.70 -3.14
C GLY A 56 -1.99 -7.30 -3.73
N SER A 57 -3.08 -6.80 -4.29
CA SER A 57 -3.13 -5.46 -4.85
C SER A 57 -4.54 -4.92 -4.78
N PHE A 58 -4.66 -3.60 -4.64
CA PHE A 58 -5.94 -2.91 -4.77
C PHE A 58 -5.83 -1.82 -5.82
N THR A 59 -6.99 -1.44 -6.36
CA THR A 59 -7.10 -0.38 -7.36
C THR A 59 -8.07 0.68 -6.87
N ILE A 60 -7.76 1.94 -7.13
CA ILE A 60 -8.65 3.07 -6.86
C ILE A 60 -8.81 3.90 -8.12
N ALA A 61 -10.06 4.21 -8.43
CA ALA A 61 -10.40 5.04 -9.58
C ALA A 61 -10.22 6.52 -9.22
N ASN A 62 -9.46 7.23 -10.04
CA ASN A 62 -9.13 8.64 -9.91
C ASN A 62 -10.09 9.50 -10.76
N THR A 63 -11.37 9.18 -10.68
CA THR A 63 -12.43 9.86 -11.44
C THR A 63 -12.84 11.11 -10.68
N SER A 64 -12.04 12.16 -10.81
CA SER A 64 -12.36 13.50 -10.30
C SER A 64 -12.21 14.53 -11.41
N ASN A 65 -12.90 15.67 -11.25
CA ASN A 65 -12.77 16.82 -12.15
C ASN A 65 -11.48 17.63 -11.88
N ILE A 66 -10.64 17.17 -10.95
CA ILE A 66 -9.41 17.84 -10.51
C ILE A 66 -8.24 17.28 -11.35
N PRO A 67 -7.27 18.12 -11.77
CA PRO A 67 -6.06 17.62 -12.42
C PRO A 67 -5.33 16.57 -11.56
N PHE A 68 -4.78 15.52 -12.18
CA PHE A 68 -4.15 14.41 -11.44
C PHE A 68 -3.02 14.83 -10.49
N HIS A 69 -2.27 15.89 -10.81
CA HIS A 69 -1.18 16.39 -9.98
C HIS A 69 -1.65 17.09 -8.69
N ASP A 70 -2.90 17.53 -8.65
CA ASP A 70 -3.54 18.13 -7.47
C ASP A 70 -4.34 17.10 -6.67
N GLN A 71 -4.45 15.87 -7.17
CA GLN A 71 -5.12 14.79 -6.47
C GLN A 71 -4.16 14.11 -5.48
N GLU A 72 -4.71 13.64 -4.38
CA GLU A 72 -3.98 12.92 -3.35
C GLU A 72 -4.70 11.63 -2.97
N ILE A 73 -3.94 10.55 -2.87
CA ILE A 73 -4.39 9.27 -2.33
C ILE A 73 -3.58 8.99 -1.07
N VAL A 74 -4.29 8.75 0.03
CA VAL A 74 -3.69 8.32 1.30
C VAL A 74 -3.93 6.83 1.43
N VAL A 75 -2.83 6.07 1.50
CA VAL A 75 -2.84 4.63 1.81
C VAL A 75 -2.49 4.46 3.28
N THR A 76 -3.33 3.74 4.02
CA THR A 76 -3.17 3.43 5.44
C THR A 76 -3.00 1.92 5.60
N PHE A 77 -1.87 1.51 6.16
CA PHE A 77 -1.63 0.12 6.56
C PHE A 77 -1.96 -0.03 8.04
N MET A 78 -2.92 -0.90 8.36
CA MET A 78 -3.35 -1.22 9.71
C MET A 78 -3.01 -2.68 10.00
N PHE A 79 -2.21 -2.91 11.03
CA PHE A 79 -1.72 -4.23 11.38
C PHE A 79 -2.54 -4.80 12.55
N GLY A 80 -3.28 -5.88 12.27
CA GLY A 80 -3.96 -6.70 13.26
C GLY A 80 -3.20 -7.99 13.54
N LEU A 81 -3.61 -8.72 14.59
CA LEU A 81 -2.95 -9.95 15.08
C LEU A 81 -2.38 -10.86 13.98
N THR A 82 -3.21 -11.21 13.00
CA THR A 82 -2.85 -12.13 11.90
C THR A 82 -3.13 -11.54 10.51
N GLU A 83 -3.73 -10.35 10.47
CA GLU A 83 -4.25 -9.73 9.25
C GLU A 83 -3.63 -8.35 9.04
N LEU A 84 -3.34 -8.02 7.80
CA LEU A 84 -3.00 -6.68 7.36
C LEU A 84 -4.18 -6.08 6.61
N LEU A 85 -4.73 -5.02 7.16
CA LEU A 85 -5.77 -4.23 6.51
C LEU A 85 -5.13 -3.02 5.83
N VAL A 86 -5.25 -2.93 4.51
CA VAL A 86 -4.77 -1.79 3.73
C VAL A 86 -5.96 -1.02 3.19
N LYS A 87 -6.02 0.26 3.52
CA LYS A 87 -7.06 1.18 3.09
C LYS A 87 -6.47 2.24 2.20
N ALA A 88 -7.08 2.51 1.05
CA ALA A 88 -6.75 3.68 0.25
C ALA A 88 -7.93 4.63 0.15
N LYS A 89 -7.65 5.91 0.34
CA LYS A 89 -8.63 6.98 0.29
C LYS A 89 -8.20 8.03 -0.71
N HIS A 90 -9.04 8.30 -1.70
CA HIS A 90 -8.88 9.46 -2.57
C HIS A 90 -9.37 10.70 -1.82
N MET A 91 -8.49 11.64 -1.51
CA MET A 91 -8.78 12.70 -0.54
C MET A 91 -9.85 13.70 -1.01
N HIS A 92 -10.00 13.89 -2.33
CA HIS A 92 -11.00 14.81 -2.88
C HIS A 92 -12.39 14.20 -3.10
N THR A 93 -12.47 12.98 -3.63
CA THR A 93 -13.75 12.30 -3.87
C THR A 93 -14.26 11.56 -2.64
N LEU A 94 -13.39 11.40 -1.62
CA LEU A 94 -13.61 10.59 -0.42
C LEU A 94 -13.90 9.12 -0.72
N LYS A 95 -13.67 8.66 -1.95
CA LYS A 95 -13.80 7.25 -2.31
C LYS A 95 -12.74 6.46 -1.56
N GLU A 96 -13.16 5.33 -0.99
CA GLU A 96 -12.31 4.43 -0.23
C GLU A 96 -12.38 3.02 -0.80
N GLU A 97 -11.24 2.34 -0.79
CA GLU A 97 -11.10 0.93 -1.13
C GLU A 97 -10.31 0.25 -0.02
N VAL A 98 -10.69 -0.98 0.31
CA VAL A 98 -10.12 -1.73 1.43
C VAL A 98 -9.71 -3.12 0.96
N LEU A 99 -8.51 -3.52 1.36
CA LEU A 99 -7.94 -4.84 1.09
C LEU A 99 -7.51 -5.46 2.43
N THR A 100 -8.05 -6.64 2.75
CA THR A 100 -7.58 -7.45 3.87
C THR A 100 -6.66 -8.54 3.34
N LEU A 101 -5.47 -8.64 3.91
CA LEU A 101 -4.45 -9.64 3.58
C LEU A 101 -4.19 -10.52 4.79
N ASP A 102 -4.14 -11.83 4.56
CA ASP A 102 -3.73 -12.81 5.57
C ASP A 102 -2.20 -12.87 5.58
N CYS A 103 -1.60 -12.52 6.72
CA CYS A 103 -0.15 -12.46 6.86
C CYS A 103 0.48 -13.82 7.22
N LEU A 104 -0.32 -14.85 7.49
CA LEU A 104 0.16 -16.17 7.92
C LEU A 104 0.32 -17.20 6.80
N LYS A 105 -0.06 -16.87 5.56
CA LYS A 105 0.01 -17.79 4.41
C LYS A 105 1.39 -17.93 3.79
#